data_AF-A0A1M5U691-F1
#
_entry.id   AF-A0A1M5U691-F1
#
_cell.length_a   1.000
_cell.length_b   1.000
_cell.length_c   1.000
_cell.angle_alpha   90.00
_cell.angle_beta   90.00
_cell.angle_gamma   90.00
#
_symmetry.space_group_name_H-M   'P 1'
#
loop_
_entity.id
_entity.type
_entity.pdbx_description
1 polymer ?
#
loop_
_entity_poly.entity_id
_entity_poly.type
_entity_poly.pdbx_seq_one_letter_code
_entity_poly.pdbx_strand_id
1 'polypeptide(L)'
;MGVMKTFMTGAVLAGMWTSSATAKDDLVTHVSQCVGRMSAQIEHQWLFQDSPTDMMETQRAHLIDVLQALTTSANASKVLSGRIDAKMAHATLLTKAAFGRDERSARWAKQRALQAIQNCGDLVFAPDAPGRNVTQDSPEMPVATVTQDTWKTSQ
;
A
#
# COMPACT_ATOMS: atom_id res chain seq x y z
N MET A 1 19.76 53.85 -17.73
CA MET A 1 20.37 52.89 -16.77
C MET A 1 19.31 52.34 -15.81
N GLY A 2 18.45 51.41 -16.25
CA GLY A 2 17.32 50.94 -15.41
C GLY A 2 16.83 49.51 -15.66
N VAL A 3 17.34 48.83 -16.69
CA VAL A 3 16.87 47.49 -17.10
C VAL A 3 17.72 46.34 -16.56
N MET A 4 18.92 46.60 -16.04
CA MET A 4 19.82 45.56 -15.52
C MET A 4 19.41 45.03 -14.13
N LYS A 5 18.73 45.84 -13.31
CA LYS A 5 18.34 45.47 -11.94
C LYS A 5 17.09 44.58 -11.86
N THR A 6 16.25 44.58 -12.88
CA THR A 6 14.96 43.87 -12.89
C THR A 6 15.12 42.38 -13.18
N PHE A 7 16.14 41.97 -13.94
CA PHE A 7 16.41 40.55 -14.20
C PHE A 7 16.97 39.82 -12.98
N MET A 8 17.66 40.54 -12.08
CA MET A 8 18.22 39.94 -10.87
C MET A 8 17.18 39.64 -9.79
N THR A 9 16.03 40.33 -9.79
CA THR A 9 14.97 40.11 -8.79
C THR A 9 14.06 38.93 -9.13
N GLY A 10 13.94 38.56 -10.41
CA GLY A 10 13.13 37.41 -10.84
C GLY A 10 13.75 36.04 -10.52
N ALA A 11 15.09 35.96 -10.50
CA ALA A 11 15.79 34.69 -10.29
C ALA A 11 15.81 34.22 -8.82
N VAL A 12 15.69 35.14 -7.85
CA VAL A 12 15.75 34.81 -6.41
C VAL A 12 14.42 34.24 -5.88
N LEU A 13 13.28 34.60 -6.50
CA LEU A 13 11.95 34.11 -6.08
C LEU A 13 11.59 32.72 -6.62
N ALA A 14 12.31 32.21 -7.63
CA ALA A 14 12.03 30.89 -8.23
C ALA A 14 12.63 29.71 -7.44
N GLY A 15 13.58 29.96 -6.53
CA GLY A 15 14.30 28.90 -5.80
C GLY A 15 13.56 28.31 -4.59
N MET A 16 12.44 28.89 -4.15
CA MET A 16 11.76 28.49 -2.90
C MET A 16 10.71 27.38 -3.07
N TRP A 17 10.63 26.74 -4.24
CA TRP A 17 9.58 25.75 -4.55
C TRP A 17 10.09 24.33 -4.81
N THR A 18 11.37 24.04 -4.51
CA THR A 18 11.86 22.65 -4.56
C THR A 18 11.56 21.94 -3.23
N SER A 19 10.32 21.48 -3.09
CA SER A 19 9.98 20.46 -2.09
C SER A 19 10.59 19.13 -2.52
N SER A 20 11.66 18.70 -1.87
CA SER A 20 12.18 17.34 -2.02
C SER A 20 11.19 16.37 -1.36
N ALA A 21 10.32 15.75 -2.14
CA ALA A 21 9.52 14.62 -1.67
C ALA A 21 10.44 13.42 -1.42
N THR A 22 10.49 12.93 -0.18
CA THR A 22 11.15 11.65 0.13
C THR A 22 10.18 10.54 -0.29
N ALA A 23 10.42 9.96 -1.47
CA ALA A 23 9.53 8.94 -2.06
C ALA A 23 9.34 7.70 -1.15
N LYS A 24 10.32 7.41 -0.27
CA LYS A 24 10.26 6.27 0.66
C LYS A 24 9.31 6.54 1.84
N ASP A 25 9.35 7.73 2.44
CA ASP A 25 8.45 8.05 3.57
C ASP A 25 6.99 8.14 3.12
N ASP A 26 6.77 8.60 1.88
CA ASP A 26 5.45 8.64 1.27
C ASP A 26 4.89 7.24 1.04
N LEU A 27 5.70 6.31 0.51
CA LEU A 27 5.32 4.91 0.32
C LEU A 27 4.98 4.22 1.66
N VAL A 28 5.85 4.34 2.67
CA VAL A 28 5.61 3.75 4.00
C VAL A 28 4.30 4.26 4.60
N THR A 29 4.09 5.57 4.52
CA THR A 29 2.86 6.20 5.01
C THR A 29 1.65 5.66 4.28
N HIS A 30 1.70 5.60 2.95
CA HIS A 30 0.58 5.17 2.13
C HIS A 30 0.22 3.69 2.32
N VAL A 31 1.23 2.79 2.31
CA VAL A 31 1.04 1.35 2.59
C VAL A 31 0.46 1.15 3.99
N SER A 32 0.99 1.83 5.01
CA SER A 32 0.50 1.72 6.39
C SER A 32 -0.97 2.13 6.52
N GLN A 33 -1.38 3.19 5.83
CA GLN A 33 -2.78 3.63 5.81
C GLN A 33 -3.69 2.62 5.11
N CYS A 34 -3.25 2.04 3.99
CA CYS A 34 -4.03 1.06 3.26
C CYS A 34 -4.25 -0.24 4.05
N VAL A 35 -3.21 -0.75 4.73
CA VAL A 35 -3.36 -1.88 5.67
C VAL A 35 -4.38 -1.54 6.76
N GLY A 36 -4.35 -0.32 7.31
CA GLY A 36 -5.31 0.14 8.32
C GLY A 36 -6.76 0.13 7.81
N ARG A 37 -7.01 0.76 6.65
CA ARG A 37 -8.34 0.85 6.03
C ARG A 37 -8.92 -0.52 5.66
N MET A 38 -8.11 -1.38 5.04
CA MET A 38 -8.52 -2.77 4.70
C MET A 38 -8.89 -3.55 5.97
N SER A 39 -8.13 -3.40 7.06
CA SER A 39 -8.46 -4.05 8.34
C SER A 39 -9.85 -3.66 8.84
N ALA A 40 -10.18 -2.36 8.84
CA ALA A 40 -11.50 -1.88 9.24
C ALA A 40 -12.61 -2.36 8.30
N GLN A 41 -12.35 -2.42 7.00
CA GLN A 41 -13.31 -2.88 6.00
C GLN A 41 -13.66 -4.36 6.16
N ILE A 42 -12.65 -5.22 6.34
CA ILE A 42 -12.83 -6.67 6.58
C ILE A 42 -13.64 -6.89 7.85
N GLU A 43 -13.27 -6.24 8.95
CA GLU A 43 -13.98 -6.35 10.23
C GLU A 43 -15.46 -5.92 10.12
N HIS A 44 -15.72 -4.85 9.37
CA HIS A 44 -17.09 -4.41 9.09
C HIS A 44 -17.85 -5.46 8.26
N GLN A 45 -17.23 -6.01 7.21
CA GLN A 45 -17.88 -7.04 6.38
C GLN A 45 -18.16 -8.32 7.16
N TRP A 46 -17.27 -8.74 8.06
CA TRP A 46 -17.53 -9.86 8.98
C TRP A 46 -18.72 -9.58 9.90
N LEU A 47 -18.85 -8.35 10.41
CA LEU A 47 -19.96 -7.97 11.28
C LEU A 47 -21.32 -8.04 10.57
N PHE A 48 -21.38 -7.63 9.30
CA PHE A 48 -22.63 -7.56 8.54
C PHE A 48 -22.90 -8.76 7.63
N GLN A 49 -21.94 -9.67 7.45
CA GLN A 49 -22.01 -10.79 6.50
C GLN A 49 -22.31 -10.35 5.07
N ASP A 50 -21.92 -9.11 4.72
CA ASP A 50 -22.35 -8.45 3.49
C ASP A 50 -21.71 -9.06 2.23
N SER A 51 -20.52 -9.66 2.33
CA SER A 51 -19.74 -10.21 1.20
C SER A 51 -18.53 -11.04 1.66
N PRO A 52 -18.03 -11.97 0.81
CA PRO A 52 -16.75 -12.65 1.06
C PRO A 52 -15.58 -11.65 1.10
N THR A 53 -14.68 -11.86 2.05
CA THR A 53 -13.54 -10.97 2.34
C THR A 53 -12.20 -11.50 1.81
N ASP A 54 -12.15 -12.74 1.33
CA ASP A 54 -10.93 -13.48 0.97
C ASP A 54 -9.94 -12.68 0.09
N MET A 55 -10.45 -12.01 -0.94
CA MET A 55 -9.60 -11.22 -1.84
C MET A 55 -9.01 -10.00 -1.13
N MET A 56 -9.78 -9.33 -0.29
CA MET A 56 -9.31 -8.17 0.48
C MET A 56 -8.35 -8.59 1.59
N GLU A 57 -8.59 -9.74 2.23
CA GLU A 57 -7.67 -10.34 3.19
C GLU A 57 -6.32 -10.67 2.54
N THR A 58 -6.35 -11.25 1.35
CA THR A 58 -5.16 -11.55 0.55
C THR A 58 -4.40 -10.27 0.19
N GLN A 59 -5.08 -9.26 -0.36
CA GLN A 59 -4.47 -7.96 -0.67
C GLN A 59 -3.85 -7.30 0.56
N ARG A 60 -4.56 -7.34 1.70
CA ARG A 60 -4.06 -6.82 2.98
C ARG A 60 -2.80 -7.58 3.42
N ALA A 61 -2.76 -8.90 3.28
CA ALA A 61 -1.59 -9.70 3.63
C ALA A 61 -0.36 -9.29 2.81
N HIS A 62 -0.50 -9.14 1.49
CA HIS A 62 0.60 -8.66 0.63
C HIS A 62 1.10 -7.28 1.03
N LEU A 63 0.20 -6.35 1.36
CA LEU A 63 0.61 -5.03 1.84
C LEU A 63 1.32 -5.09 3.20
N ILE A 64 0.98 -6.06 4.06
CA ILE A 64 1.70 -6.29 5.31
C ILE A 64 3.13 -6.76 5.03
N ASP A 65 3.34 -7.66 4.07
CA ASP A 65 4.69 -8.12 3.68
C ASP A 65 5.55 -6.97 3.18
N VAL A 66 4.98 -6.11 2.30
CA VAL A 66 5.64 -4.87 1.85
C VAL A 66 5.98 -3.96 3.03
N LEU A 67 5.02 -3.77 3.95
CA LEU A 67 5.21 -2.90 5.10
C LEU A 67 6.30 -3.42 6.03
N GLN A 68 6.38 -4.74 6.24
CA GLN A 68 7.45 -5.37 7.03
C GLN A 68 8.82 -5.10 6.41
N ALA A 69 8.96 -5.22 5.09
CA ALA A 69 10.22 -4.94 4.39
C ALA A 69 10.66 -3.47 4.50
N LEU A 70 9.71 -2.54 4.60
CA LEU A 70 9.99 -1.11 4.73
C LEU A 70 10.17 -0.63 6.17
N THR A 71 9.76 -1.44 7.15
CA THR A 71 9.80 -1.08 8.57
C THR A 71 11.21 -1.27 9.13
N THR A 72 11.72 -0.24 9.78
CA THR A 72 12.98 -0.24 10.53
C THR A 72 12.70 0.08 12.00
N SER A 73 13.66 -0.17 12.89
CA SER A 73 13.53 0.20 14.30
C SER A 73 13.25 1.70 14.50
N ALA A 74 13.78 2.55 13.61
CA ALA A 74 13.60 3.99 13.68
C ALA A 74 12.18 4.46 13.31
N ASN A 75 11.43 3.71 12.48
CA ASN A 75 10.11 4.13 12.00
C ASN A 75 8.95 3.22 12.48
N ALA A 76 9.22 2.14 13.21
CA ALA A 76 8.21 1.16 13.62
C ALA A 76 7.01 1.76 14.36
N SER A 77 7.25 2.69 15.29
CA SER A 77 6.17 3.37 16.02
C SER A 77 5.28 4.21 15.09
N LYS A 78 5.89 4.94 14.15
CA LYS A 78 5.18 5.73 13.13
C LYS A 78 4.33 4.83 12.21
N VAL A 79 4.89 3.70 11.78
CA VAL A 79 4.19 2.70 10.96
C VAL A 79 2.97 2.15 11.70
N LEU A 80 3.13 1.78 12.98
CA LEU A 80 2.03 1.27 13.80
C LEU A 80 0.94 2.33 14.00
N SER A 81 1.31 3.57 14.35
CA SER A 81 0.37 4.68 14.50
C SER A 81 -0.42 4.90 13.21
N GLY A 82 0.27 4.98 12.06
CA GLY A 82 -0.39 5.20 10.76
C GLY A 82 -1.44 4.13 10.42
N ARG A 83 -1.17 2.87 10.78
CA ARG A 83 -2.16 1.78 10.63
C ARG A 83 -3.37 1.97 11.55
N ILE A 84 -3.12 2.28 12.82
CA ILE A 84 -4.18 2.49 13.82
C ILE A 84 -5.06 3.68 13.42
N ASP A 85 -4.44 4.81 13.11
CA ASP A 85 -5.13 6.05 12.77
C ASP A 85 -6.01 5.87 11.52
N ALA A 86 -5.47 5.23 10.48
CA ALA A 86 -6.22 4.95 9.27
C ALA A 86 -7.36 3.94 9.50
N LYS A 87 -7.13 2.92 10.33
CA LYS A 87 -8.17 1.94 10.70
C LYS A 87 -9.32 2.64 11.44
N MET A 88 -9.01 3.44 12.45
CA MET A 88 -10.01 4.16 13.25
C MET A 88 -10.79 5.17 12.41
N ALA A 89 -10.12 5.91 11.53
CA ALA A 89 -10.77 6.84 10.62
C ALA A 89 -11.73 6.14 9.65
N HIS A 90 -11.32 5.00 9.08
CA HIS A 90 -12.17 4.23 8.18
C HIS A 90 -13.35 3.58 8.90
N ALA A 91 -13.12 2.99 10.08
CA ALA A 91 -14.17 2.45 10.93
C ALA A 91 -15.22 3.51 11.31
N THR A 92 -14.78 4.76 11.54
CA THR A 92 -15.68 5.89 11.81
C THR A 92 -16.59 6.18 10.61
N LEU A 93 -16.04 6.17 9.39
CA LEU A 93 -16.84 6.35 8.16
C LEU A 93 -17.85 5.22 7.98
N LEU A 94 -17.43 3.97 8.18
CA LEU A 94 -18.29 2.79 8.07
C LEU A 94 -19.42 2.81 9.12
N THR A 95 -19.09 3.15 10.36
CA THR A 95 -20.07 3.30 11.45
C THR A 95 -21.10 4.39 11.11
N LYS A 96 -20.63 5.55 10.62
CA LYS A 96 -21.51 6.64 10.22
C LYS A 96 -22.39 6.27 9.01
N ALA A 97 -21.86 5.47 8.08
CA ALA A 97 -22.59 4.98 6.93
C ALA A 97 -23.70 3.99 7.33
N ALA A 98 -23.42 3.10 8.29
CA ALA A 98 -24.36 2.07 8.73
C ALA A 98 -25.42 2.59 9.72
N PHE A 99 -25.05 3.51 10.61
CA PHE A 99 -25.88 3.90 11.76
C PHE A 99 -26.23 5.40 11.83
N GLY A 100 -25.82 6.18 10.82
CA GLY A 100 -26.08 7.63 10.80
C GLY A 100 -27.56 7.97 10.66
N ARG A 101 -28.06 8.86 11.52
CA ARG A 101 -29.46 9.35 11.47
C ARG A 101 -29.74 10.31 10.32
N ASP A 102 -28.75 11.14 9.95
CA ASP A 102 -28.84 12.01 8.78
C ASP A 102 -28.42 11.23 7.53
N GLU A 103 -29.38 10.98 6.65
CA GLU A 103 -29.15 10.21 5.43
C GLU A 103 -28.11 10.85 4.50
N ARG A 104 -28.05 12.19 4.46
CA ARG A 104 -27.06 12.88 3.61
C ARG A 104 -25.66 12.59 4.13
N SER A 105 -25.43 12.73 5.43
CA SER A 105 -24.19 12.33 6.10
C SER A 105 -23.83 10.87 5.88
N ALA A 106 -24.80 9.96 6.01
CA ALA A 106 -24.57 8.53 5.87
C ALA A 106 -24.16 8.17 4.44
N ARG A 107 -24.85 8.71 3.42
CA ARG A 107 -24.49 8.54 2.01
C ARG A 107 -23.10 9.09 1.70
N TRP A 108 -22.78 10.28 2.21
CA TRP A 108 -21.44 10.86 2.06
C TRP A 108 -20.37 9.98 2.71
N ALA A 109 -20.61 9.49 3.93
CA ALA A 109 -19.66 8.62 4.63
C ALA A 109 -19.42 7.31 3.89
N LYS A 110 -20.49 6.71 3.34
CA LYS A 110 -20.41 5.51 2.48
C LYS A 110 -19.54 5.77 1.25
N GLN A 111 -19.81 6.85 0.51
CA GLN A 111 -19.03 7.21 -0.67
C GLN A 111 -17.56 7.47 -0.31
N ARG A 112 -17.30 8.14 0.82
CA ARG A 112 -15.94 8.42 1.26
C ARG A 112 -15.19 7.15 1.66
N ALA A 113 -15.83 6.21 2.34
CA ALA A 113 -15.24 4.90 2.66
C ALA A 113 -14.90 4.13 1.38
N LEU A 114 -15.83 4.07 0.41
CA LEU A 114 -15.59 3.40 -0.88
C LEU A 114 -14.39 4.00 -1.63
N GLN A 115 -14.32 5.33 -1.71
CA GLN A 115 -13.18 5.98 -2.35
C GLN A 115 -11.86 5.71 -1.60
N ALA A 116 -11.88 5.73 -0.27
CA ALA A 116 -10.68 5.52 0.54
C ALA A 116 -10.09 4.11 0.39
N ILE A 117 -10.93 3.09 0.18
CA ILE A 117 -10.49 1.72 -0.05
C ILE A 117 -10.11 1.47 -1.52
N GLN A 118 -10.80 2.09 -2.48
CA GLN A 118 -10.43 2.01 -3.91
C GLN A 118 -9.03 2.54 -4.17
N ASN A 119 -8.66 3.65 -3.51
CA ASN A 119 -7.32 4.23 -3.61
C ASN A 119 -6.20 3.30 -3.08
N CYS A 120 -6.53 2.17 -2.44
CA CYS A 120 -5.55 1.18 -2.00
C CYS A 120 -5.33 0.04 -3.01
N GLY A 121 -6.18 -0.07 -4.04
CA GLY A 121 -6.06 -1.07 -5.09
C GLY A 121 -4.84 -0.86 -6.00
N ASP A 122 -4.34 0.37 -6.10
CA ASP A 122 -3.25 0.74 -7.01
C ASP A 122 -1.87 0.22 -6.56
N LEU A 123 -1.71 -0.23 -5.30
CA LEU A 123 -0.43 -0.71 -4.77
C LEU A 123 -0.22 -2.20 -4.92
N VAL A 124 -1.30 -2.96 -5.10
CA VAL A 124 -1.22 -4.40 -5.22
C VAL A 124 -1.28 -4.72 -6.70
N PHE A 125 -0.15 -5.05 -7.30
CA PHE A 125 -0.18 -5.81 -8.54
C PHE A 125 -0.98 -7.07 -8.25
N ALA A 126 -2.10 -7.25 -8.96
CA ALA A 126 -2.84 -8.51 -8.87
C ALA A 126 -1.83 -9.65 -9.10
N PRO A 127 -1.84 -10.71 -8.28
CA PRO A 127 -1.03 -11.87 -8.59
C PRO A 127 -1.36 -12.28 -10.02
N ASP A 128 -0.32 -12.55 -10.80
CA ASP A 128 -0.43 -13.19 -12.09
C ASP A 128 -1.51 -14.26 -11.98
N ALA A 129 -2.55 -14.19 -12.83
CA ALA A 129 -3.59 -15.21 -12.86
C ALA A 129 -2.93 -16.61 -12.80
N PRO A 130 -3.46 -17.55 -12.01
CA PRO A 130 -2.86 -18.88 -11.87
C PRO A 130 -2.71 -19.51 -13.25
N GLY A 131 -1.48 -19.51 -13.79
CA GLY A 131 -1.21 -19.89 -15.18
C GLY A 131 -0.06 -19.18 -15.88
N ARG A 132 0.51 -18.08 -15.36
CA ARG A 132 1.79 -17.55 -15.89
C ARG A 132 2.94 -18.43 -15.41
N ASN A 133 3.23 -19.48 -16.17
CA ASN A 133 4.48 -20.21 -16.04
C ASN A 133 5.64 -19.26 -16.40
N VAL A 134 6.34 -18.78 -15.37
CA VAL A 134 7.54 -17.91 -15.47
C VAL A 134 8.71 -18.61 -16.17
N THR A 135 8.59 -19.89 -16.52
CA THR A 135 9.66 -20.71 -17.07
C THR A 135 9.88 -20.60 -18.58
N GLN A 136 9.05 -19.89 -19.34
CA GLN A 136 9.07 -20.02 -20.80
C GLN A 136 10.04 -19.10 -21.56
N ASP A 137 10.74 -18.19 -20.89
CA ASP A 137 11.64 -17.21 -21.53
C ASP A 137 13.13 -17.31 -21.10
N SER A 138 13.51 -18.36 -20.39
CA SER A 138 14.94 -18.64 -20.17
C SER A 138 15.47 -19.51 -21.32
N PRO A 139 16.51 -19.10 -22.07
CA PRO A 139 17.17 -20.02 -23.00
C PRO A 139 17.75 -21.19 -22.19
N GLU A 140 17.30 -22.40 -22.52
CA GLU A 140 17.76 -23.65 -21.88
C GLU A 140 19.29 -23.73 -21.91
N MET A 141 19.92 -23.64 -20.73
CA MET A 141 21.23 -24.23 -20.52
C MET A 141 21.02 -25.63 -19.94
N PRO A 142 21.60 -26.69 -20.55
CA PRO A 142 21.39 -28.05 -20.08
C PRO A 142 21.99 -28.22 -18.68
N VAL A 143 21.12 -28.47 -17.70
CA VAL A 143 21.50 -28.80 -16.32
C VAL A 143 22.06 -30.23 -16.32
N ALA A 144 23.36 -30.37 -16.07
CA ALA A 144 23.98 -31.66 -15.84
C ALA A 144 23.40 -32.29 -14.56
N THR A 145 22.80 -33.47 -14.70
CA THR A 145 22.28 -34.26 -13.58
C THR A 145 23.46 -34.79 -12.77
N VAL A 146 23.75 -34.17 -11.63
CA VAL A 146 24.68 -34.71 -10.63
C VAL A 146 23.98 -35.88 -9.94
N THR A 147 24.37 -37.10 -10.28
CA THR A 147 23.86 -38.33 -9.65
C THR A 147 24.36 -38.44 -8.21
N GLN A 148 23.48 -38.90 -7.33
CA GLN A 148 23.64 -38.96 -5.86
C GLN A 148 24.77 -39.89 -5.36
N ASP A 149 25.46 -40.60 -6.27
CA ASP A 149 26.48 -41.60 -5.93
C ASP A 149 27.88 -41.01 -5.67
N THR A 150 28.10 -39.71 -5.94
CA THR A 150 29.41 -39.07 -5.75
C THR A 150 29.80 -38.81 -4.29
N TRP A 151 28.89 -39.00 -3.33
CA TRP A 151 29.13 -38.69 -1.91
C TRP A 151 29.67 -39.87 -1.07
N LYS A 152 29.86 -41.06 -1.67
CA LYS A 152 30.29 -42.27 -0.93
C LYS A 152 31.79 -42.59 -0.93
N THR A 153 32.64 -41.78 -1.57
CA THR A 153 34.08 -42.06 -1.69
C THR A 153 35.01 -41.19 -0.84
N SER A 154 34.49 -40.53 0.22
CA SER A 154 35.33 -39.75 1.15
C SER A 154 35.31 -40.24 2.60
N GLN A 155 35.36 -41.56 2.82
CA GLN A 155 35.74 -42.15 4.12
C GLN A 155 36.92 -43.10 3.97
#